data_AF-A0A2V2XTQ7-F1
#
_entry.id   AF-A0A2V2XTQ7-F1
#
_cell.length_a   1.000
_cell.length_b   1.000
_cell.length_c   1.000
_cell.angle_alpha   90.00
_cell.angle_beta   90.00
_cell.angle_gamma   90.00
#
_symmetry.space_group_name_H-M   'P 1'
#
loop_
_entity.id
_entity.type
_entity.pdbx_description
1 polymer ?
#
loop_
_entity_poly.entity_id
_entity_poly.type
_entity_poly.pdbx_seq_one_letter_code
_entity_poly.pdbx_strand_id
1 'polypeptide(L)'
;MGHPPSRPYGALIHSRIYVIKAAIEKAGSLDLDALIKALEGMVIVSPAGVRWMRPEDHQSMHEAAIGRVSNDVINIGGEMSLVSEIVTLPPLLLFRSMPDYVSPLVKYKIPLTGYEHPVKVR
;
A
#
# COMPACT_ATOMS: atom_id res chain seq x y z
N MET A 1 -32.17 3.61 2.44
CA MET A 1 -31.01 3.04 1.74
C MET A 1 -29.75 3.49 2.47
N GLY A 2 -29.13 2.61 3.26
CA GLY A 2 -27.89 2.92 3.99
C GLY A 2 -26.70 2.74 3.05
N HIS A 3 -25.84 3.76 2.93
CA HIS A 3 -24.55 3.62 2.28
C HIS A 3 -23.73 2.58 3.05
N PRO A 4 -23.25 1.48 2.42
CA PRO A 4 -22.38 0.53 3.10
C PRO A 4 -21.15 1.30 3.61
N PRO A 5 -20.59 0.96 4.79
CA PRO A 5 -19.42 1.64 5.31
C PRO A 5 -18.31 1.57 4.27
N SER A 6 -18.05 2.72 3.63
CA SER A 6 -16.95 2.87 2.70
C SER A 6 -15.64 2.64 3.45
N ARG A 7 -14.70 1.98 2.77
CA ARG A 7 -13.34 1.56 3.18
C ARG A 7 -12.82 2.15 4.51
N PRO A 8 -12.10 1.38 5.35
CA PRO A 8 -11.59 1.88 6.64
C PRO A 8 -10.58 3.03 6.47
N TYR A 9 -11.08 4.27 6.42
CA TYR A 9 -10.29 5.48 6.15
C TYR A 9 -9.30 5.82 7.29
N GLY A 10 -9.56 5.36 8.51
CA GLY A 10 -8.75 5.68 9.71
C GLY A 10 -7.27 5.33 9.56
N ALA A 11 -6.96 4.13 9.07
CA ALA A 11 -5.57 3.68 8.89
C ALA A 11 -4.82 4.49 7.81
N LEU A 12 -5.53 4.94 6.78
CA LEU A 12 -4.95 5.75 5.71
C LEU A 12 -4.67 7.18 6.19
N ILE A 13 -5.58 7.79 6.94
CA ILE A 13 -5.39 9.13 7.50
C ILE A 13 -4.23 9.14 8.50
N HIS A 14 -4.17 8.15 9.41
CA HIS A 14 -3.05 7.99 10.33
C HIS A 14 -1.71 7.92 9.59
N SER A 15 -1.63 7.08 8.54
CA SER A 15 -0.41 6.91 7.76
C SER A 15 0.07 8.22 7.10
N ARG A 16 -0.85 9.07 6.64
CA ARG A 16 -0.52 10.37 6.02
C ARG A 16 0.10 11.34 7.04
N ILE A 17 -0.54 11.50 8.19
CA ILE A 17 -0.04 12.37 9.26
C ILE A 17 1.31 11.86 9.76
N TYR A 18 1.44 10.54 9.90
CA TYR A 18 2.69 9.92 10.35
C TYR A 18 3.86 10.16 9.38
N VAL A 19 3.62 10.10 8.07
CA VAL A 19 4.63 10.45 7.05
C VAL A 19 5.06 11.91 7.17
N ILE A 20 4.12 12.84 7.31
CA ILE A 20 4.45 14.27 7.45
C ILE A 20 5.30 14.50 8.69
N LYS A 21 4.92 13.90 9.82
CA LYS A 21 5.71 13.92 11.04
C LYS A 21 7.14 13.41 10.80
N ALA A 22 7.28 12.24 10.18
CA ALA A 22 8.59 11.65 9.90
C ALA A 22 9.44 12.51 8.95
N ALA A 23 8.82 13.18 7.98
CA ALA A 23 9.49 14.13 7.09
C ALA A 23 10.01 15.35 7.84
N ILE A 24 9.21 15.93 8.74
CA ILE A 24 9.60 17.06 9.58
C ILE A 24 10.76 16.65 10.50
N GLU A 25 10.68 15.48 11.14
CA GLU A 25 11.74 14.96 12.01
C GLU A 25 13.04 14.71 11.24
N LYS A 26 12.96 14.19 10.00
CA LYS A 26 14.11 13.95 9.14
C LYS A 26 14.71 15.25 8.58
N ALA A 27 13.88 16.23 8.23
CA ALA A 27 14.32 17.51 7.69
C ALA A 27 14.86 18.46 8.78
N GLY A 28 14.37 18.34 10.02
CA GLY A 28 14.66 19.29 11.10
C GLY A 28 14.16 20.71 10.79
N SER A 29 13.22 20.85 9.85
CA SER A 29 12.79 22.13 9.29
C SER A 29 11.34 22.03 8.81
N LEU A 30 10.69 23.19 8.69
CA LEU A 30 9.38 23.36 8.05
C LEU A 30 9.50 23.96 6.65
N ASP A 31 10.72 24.16 6.15
CA ASP A 31 10.99 24.58 4.78
C ASP A 31 10.50 23.55 3.77
N LEU A 32 9.82 24.00 2.72
CA LEU A 32 9.14 23.12 1.77
C LEU A 32 10.12 22.27 0.97
N ASP A 33 11.23 22.86 0.51
CA ASP A 33 12.24 22.14 -0.28
C ASP A 33 12.96 21.09 0.57
N ALA A 34 13.23 21.41 1.83
CA ALA A 34 13.78 20.46 2.79
C ALA A 34 12.82 19.28 3.04
N LEU A 35 11.52 19.55 3.14
CA LEU A 35 10.49 18.53 3.34
C LEU A 35 10.32 17.63 2.11
N ILE A 36 10.30 18.19 0.90
CA ILE A 36 10.23 17.42 -0.34
C ILE A 36 11.42 16.47 -0.43
N LYS A 37 12.65 16.97 -0.23
CA LYS A 37 13.86 16.14 -0.22
C LYS A 37 13.86 15.08 0.88
N ALA A 38 13.25 15.38 2.03
CA ALA A 38 13.13 14.40 3.11
C ALA A 38 12.15 13.27 2.75
N LEU A 39 11.05 13.59 2.06
CA LEU A 39 10.03 12.65 1.60
C LEU A 39 10.53 11.76 0.46
N GLU A 40 11.29 12.30 -0.48
CA GLU A 40 11.84 11.55 -1.61
C GLU A 40 12.68 10.37 -1.13
N GLY A 41 12.25 9.16 -1.49
CA GLY A 41 12.93 7.93 -1.11
C GLY A 41 12.63 7.44 0.32
N MET A 42 11.75 8.12 1.06
CA MET A 42 11.39 7.73 2.42
C MET A 42 10.68 6.37 2.44
N VAL A 43 11.11 5.48 3.34
CA VAL A 43 10.44 4.22 3.65
C VAL A 43 9.84 4.34 5.05
N ILE A 44 8.54 4.04 5.18
CA ILE A 44 7.81 4.11 6.45
C ILE A 44 7.02 2.83 6.69
N VAL A 45 6.95 2.41 7.94
CA VAL A 45 6.08 1.30 8.37
C VAL A 45 4.78 1.90 8.88
N SER A 46 3.66 1.50 8.30
CA SER A 46 2.33 1.92 8.75
C SER A 46 1.47 0.71 9.10
N PRO A 47 0.33 0.88 9.80
CA PRO A 47 -0.58 -0.23 10.11
C PRO A 47 -1.07 -0.98 8.86
N ALA A 48 -1.02 -0.34 7.70
CA ALA A 48 -1.40 -0.92 6.41
C ALA A 48 -0.20 -1.51 5.63
N GLY A 49 0.97 -1.66 6.26
CA GLY A 49 2.18 -2.21 5.67
C GLY A 49 3.29 -1.18 5.43
N VAL A 50 4.38 -1.65 4.81
CA VAL A 50 5.52 -0.81 4.43
C VAL A 50 5.16 0.04 3.23
N ARG A 51 5.54 1.31 3.26
CA ARG A 51 5.35 2.26 2.17
C ARG A 51 6.66 2.89 1.79
N TRP A 52 6.87 3.10 0.50
CA TRP A 52 8.01 3.84 -0.04
C TRP A 52 7.49 5.03 -0.85
N MET A 53 8.00 6.22 -0.58
CA MET A 53 7.69 7.43 -1.34
C MET A 53 8.61 7.52 -2.54
N ARG A 54 8.04 7.26 -3.72
CA ARG A 54 8.76 7.26 -4.99
C ARG A 54 9.21 8.69 -5.34
N PRO A 55 10.52 8.95 -5.52
CA PRO A 55 11.02 10.30 -5.78
C PRO A 55 10.46 10.94 -7.06
N GLU A 56 10.26 10.15 -8.10
CA GLU A 56 10.01 10.64 -9.46
C GLU A 56 8.63 11.31 -9.61
N ASP A 57 7.64 10.89 -8.83
CA ASP A 57 6.26 11.39 -8.93
C ASP A 57 5.52 11.47 -7.58
N HIS A 58 6.25 11.27 -6.48
CA HIS A 58 5.74 11.29 -5.11
C HIS A 58 4.62 10.28 -4.83
N GLN A 59 4.53 9.23 -5.64
CA GLN A 59 3.58 8.14 -5.42
C GLN A 59 3.99 7.32 -4.17
N SER A 60 3.03 7.08 -3.28
CA SER A 60 3.20 6.17 -2.15
C SER A 60 3.09 4.72 -2.64
N MET A 61 4.23 4.08 -2.83
CA MET A 61 4.35 2.68 -3.22
C MET A 61 4.09 1.78 -2.02
N HIS A 62 3.12 0.89 -2.13
CA HIS A 62 2.72 -0.04 -1.07
C HIS A 62 2.14 -1.31 -1.68
N GLU A 63 2.09 -2.38 -0.91
CA GLU A 63 1.49 -3.63 -1.35
C GLU A 63 -0.03 -3.48 -1.49
N ALA A 64 -0.61 -4.20 -2.45
CA ALA A 64 -2.05 -4.24 -2.65
C ALA A 64 -2.61 -5.58 -2.18
N ALA A 65 -3.58 -5.53 -1.27
CA ALA A 65 -4.41 -6.68 -0.96
C ALA A 65 -5.47 -6.84 -2.06
N ILE A 66 -5.46 -7.98 -2.73
CA ILE A 66 -6.43 -8.36 -3.76
C ILE A 66 -7.05 -9.68 -3.32
N GLY A 67 -8.36 -9.83 -3.50
CA GLY A 67 -9.05 -11.08 -3.20
C GLY A 67 -10.24 -11.29 -4.11
N ARG A 68 -10.80 -12.50 -4.06
CA ARG A 68 -11.97 -12.90 -4.82
C ARG A 68 -13.23 -12.70 -3.99
N VAL A 69 -14.21 -11.99 -4.52
CA VAL A 69 -15.54 -11.90 -3.89
C VAL A 69 -16.13 -13.31 -3.82
N SER A 70 -16.43 -13.78 -2.62
CA SER A 70 -17.09 -15.06 -2.39
C SER A 70 -18.60 -14.92 -2.40
N ASN A 71 -19.29 -16.03 -2.58
CA ASN A 71 -20.75 -16.09 -2.41
C ASN A 71 -21.17 -16.11 -0.93
N ASP A 72 -20.23 -16.31 -0.01
CA ASP A 72 -20.48 -16.21 1.43
C ASP A 72 -20.79 -14.76 1.80
N VAL A 73 -21.87 -14.58 2.57
CA VAL A 73 -22.36 -13.27 3.01
C VAL A 73 -22.32 -13.17 4.52
N ILE A 74 -21.86 -12.02 5.02
CA ILE A 74 -22.01 -11.66 6.42
C ILE A 74 -23.19 -10.69 6.56
N ASN A 75 -24.04 -10.94 7.54
CA ASN A 75 -25.22 -10.12 7.83
C ASN A 75 -24.96 -9.22 9.03
N ILE A 76 -24.38 -8.04 8.78
CA ILE A 76 -24.23 -6.97 9.79
C ILE A 76 -24.87 -5.70 9.23
N GLY A 77 -26.17 -5.52 9.46
CA GLY A 77 -26.91 -4.35 8.97
C GLY A 77 -27.19 -4.32 7.46
N GLY A 78 -26.88 -5.42 6.75
CA GLY A 78 -27.10 -5.65 5.32
C GLY A 78 -26.28 -6.86 4.84
N GLU A 79 -26.66 -7.45 3.70
CA GLU A 79 -25.89 -8.54 3.09
C GLU A 79 -24.62 -7.97 2.45
N MET A 80 -23.46 -8.35 2.97
CA MET A 80 -22.17 -8.01 2.38
C MET A 80 -21.41 -9.28 2.02
N SER A 81 -21.09 -9.45 0.74
CA SER A 81 -20.25 -10.56 0.27
C SER A 81 -18.86 -10.46 0.89
N LEU A 82 -18.36 -11.59 1.37
CA LEU A 82 -17.02 -11.71 1.88
C LEU A 82 -15.99 -11.69 0.73
N VAL A 83 -14.75 -11.37 1.08
CA VAL A 83 -13.61 -11.49 0.18
C VAL A 83 -12.79 -12.69 0.64
N SER A 84 -12.71 -13.68 -0.23
CA SER A 84 -11.92 -14.91 -0.10
C SER A 84 -10.59 -14.78 -0.85
N GLU A 85 -9.67 -15.73 -0.63
CA GLU A 85 -8.41 -15.83 -1.38
C GLU A 85 -7.60 -14.52 -1.38
N ILE A 86 -7.54 -13.83 -0.22
CA ILE A 86 -6.83 -12.56 -0.12
C ILE A 86 -5.33 -12.82 -0.24
N VAL A 87 -4.72 -12.23 -1.24
CA VAL A 87 -3.27 -12.22 -1.48
C VAL A 87 -2.76 -10.80 -1.48
N THR A 88 -1.53 -10.63 -1.00
CA THR A 88 -0.83 -9.35 -1.00
C THR A 88 0.16 -9.33 -2.15
N LEU A 89 -0.05 -8.43 -3.11
CA LEU A 89 0.86 -8.29 -4.25
C LEU A 89 1.82 -7.12 -4.02
N PRO A 90 3.13 -7.32 -4.27
CA PRO A 90 4.08 -6.22 -4.28
C PRO A 90 3.73 -5.25 -5.41
N PRO A 91 3.93 -3.94 -5.21
CA PRO A 91 3.47 -2.92 -6.16
C PRO A 91 4.11 -3.05 -7.55
N LEU A 92 5.31 -3.64 -7.64
CA LEU A 92 6.00 -3.88 -8.91
C LEU A 92 5.24 -4.83 -9.83
N LEU A 93 4.46 -5.78 -9.30
CA LEU A 93 3.65 -6.71 -10.11
C LEU A 93 2.37 -6.07 -10.66
N LEU A 94 2.00 -4.88 -10.20
CA LEU A 94 0.81 -4.17 -10.68
C LEU A 94 1.10 -3.28 -11.90
N PHE A 95 2.37 -3.09 -12.25
CA PHE A 95 2.73 -2.34 -13.44
C PHE A 95 2.50 -3.18 -14.70
N ARG A 96 1.93 -2.56 -15.74
CA ARG A 96 1.83 -3.17 -17.08
C ARG A 96 3.21 -3.44 -17.70
N SER A 97 4.18 -2.59 -17.39
CA SER A 97 5.57 -2.68 -17.83
C SER A 97 6.46 -2.34 -16.65
N MET A 98 7.53 -3.12 -16.43
CA MET A 98 8.44 -2.87 -15.31
C MET A 98 8.97 -1.43 -15.36
N PRO A 99 8.93 -0.71 -14.24
CA PRO A 99 9.54 0.61 -14.16
C PRO A 99 11.06 0.52 -14.25
N ASP A 100 11.70 1.63 -14.63
CA ASP A 100 13.15 1.80 -14.79
C ASP A 100 13.90 2.06 -13.48
N TYR A 101 13.19 2.33 -12.37
CA TYR A 101 13.78 2.52 -11.04
C TYR A 101 13.82 1.22 -10.21
N VAL A 102 14.76 1.17 -9.25
CA VAL A 102 14.87 0.06 -8.29
C VAL A 102 14.11 0.38 -7.01
N SER A 103 13.06 -0.37 -6.72
CA SER A 103 12.31 -0.20 -5.46
C SER A 103 13.06 -0.80 -4.26
N PRO A 104 13.24 -0.06 -3.15
CA PRO A 104 13.83 -0.60 -1.92
C PRO A 104 12.95 -1.68 -1.28
N LEU A 105 11.67 -1.77 -1.67
CA LEU A 105 10.74 -2.80 -1.17
C LEU A 105 11.15 -4.22 -1.61
N VAL A 106 12.01 -4.37 -2.62
CA VAL A 106 12.57 -5.68 -3.03
C VAL A 106 13.54 -6.25 -1.98
N LYS A 107 14.21 -5.40 -1.19
CA LYS A 107 15.15 -5.83 -0.14
C LYS A 107 14.46 -6.42 1.09
N TYR A 108 13.22 -6.00 1.36
CA TYR A 108 12.41 -6.63 2.39
C TYR A 108 11.90 -7.94 1.78
N LYS A 109 12.56 -9.07 2.06
CA LYS A 109 11.99 -10.41 1.86
C LYS A 109 10.79 -10.55 2.79
N ILE A 110 9.70 -9.91 2.43
CA ILE A 110 8.41 -10.07 3.09
C ILE A 110 7.93 -11.44 2.63
N PRO A 111 7.61 -12.36 3.56
CA PRO A 111 7.16 -13.69 3.17
C PRO A 111 5.93 -13.53 2.28
N LEU A 112 6.07 -13.91 1.01
CA LEU A 112 4.93 -14.13 0.11
C LEU A 112 4.18 -15.32 0.67
N THR A 113 3.30 -15.09 1.64
CA THR A 113 2.38 -16.12 2.11
C THR A 113 1.42 -16.43 0.97
N GLY A 114 1.70 -17.49 0.21
CA GLY A 114 0.73 -18.14 -0.67
C GLY A 114 0.76 -17.82 -2.17
N TYR A 115 1.85 -17.29 -2.73
CA TYR A 115 1.94 -17.07 -4.19
C TYR A 115 3.06 -17.89 -4.84
N GLU A 116 2.79 -19.19 -5.02
CA GLU A 116 3.50 -20.02 -6.00
C GLU A 116 2.81 -19.82 -7.36
N HIS A 117 3.46 -19.14 -8.30
CA HIS A 117 2.98 -19.06 -9.67
C HIS A 117 3.06 -20.44 -10.36
N PRO A 118 1.99 -20.92 -11.00
CA PRO A 118 2.12 -21.66 -12.25
C PRO A 118 2.02 -20.65 -13.40
N VAL A 119 3.16 -20.16 -13.89
CA VAL A 119 3.18 -19.44 -15.17
C VAL A 119 2.90 -20.48 -16.27
N LYS A 120 1.63 -20.64 -16.67
CA LYS A 120 1.30 -21.25 -17.96
C LYS A 120 1.43 -20.17 -19.02
N VAL A 121 2.57 -20.20 -19.72
CA VAL A 121 2.75 -19.52 -21.00
C VAL A 121 1.69 -20.07 -21.96
N ARG A 122 0.87 -19.19 -22.53
CA ARG A 122 -0.07 -19.51 -23.60
C ARG A 122 0.28 -18.66 -24.82
#